data_AF-A0A409XXR4-F1
#
_entry.id   AF-A0A409XXR4-F1
#
_cell.length_a   1.000
_cell.length_b   1.000
_cell.length_c   1.000
_cell.angle_alpha   90.00
_cell.angle_beta   90.00
_cell.angle_gamma   90.00
#
_symmetry.space_group_name_H-M   'P 1'
#
loop_
_entity.id
_entity.type
_entity.pdbx_description
1 polymer ?
#
loop_
_entity_poly.entity_id
_entity_poly.type
_entity_poly.pdbx_seq_one_letter_code
_entity_poly.pdbx_strand_id
1 'polypeptide(L)'
;MPGIVLNEVSFEAEIMAQQAAAENLTSFRGYPFPGQLVEVPYPMENQAPVPPASLVAYSRTHRFSLPKCFHGKKVRLITRCRVDTEELLVTLQCDVRGSGERLCPFFGNAAPSC
;
A
#
# COMPACT_ATOMS: atom_id res chain seq x y z
N MET A 1 17.60 -49.60 -11.91
CA MET A 1 16.72 -48.71 -12.72
C MET A 1 16.58 -47.40 -11.96
N PRO A 2 17.10 -46.27 -12.46
CA PRO A 2 16.95 -44.99 -11.77
C PRO A 2 15.53 -44.46 -12.01
N GLY A 3 14.79 -44.27 -10.94
CA GLY A 3 13.43 -43.73 -10.94
C GLY A 3 13.44 -42.21 -11.02
N ILE A 4 12.91 -41.73 -12.14
CA ILE A 4 12.12 -40.50 -12.38
C ILE A 4 12.37 -39.31 -11.43
N VAL A 5 12.93 -38.28 -12.05
CA VAL A 5 13.16 -36.91 -11.59
C VAL A 5 11.88 -36.29 -11.01
N LEU A 6 11.98 -35.78 -9.78
CA LEU A 6 10.95 -34.93 -9.17
C LEU A 6 10.79 -33.68 -10.05
N ASN A 7 9.60 -33.52 -10.62
CA ASN A 7 9.24 -32.39 -11.45
C ASN A 7 9.09 -31.16 -10.54
N GLU A 8 10.21 -30.51 -10.24
CA GLU A 8 10.22 -29.16 -9.69
C GLU A 8 9.57 -28.24 -10.73
N VAL A 9 8.26 -28.03 -10.63
CA VAL A 9 7.65 -26.84 -11.23
C VAL A 9 8.46 -25.68 -10.67
N SER A 10 9.22 -24.99 -11.53
CA SER A 10 10.17 -24.01 -11.04
C SER A 10 9.42 -22.97 -10.22
N PHE A 11 9.94 -22.65 -9.04
CA PHE A 11 9.38 -21.61 -8.17
C PHE A 11 9.08 -20.31 -8.94
N GLU A 12 9.88 -20.00 -9.96
CA GLU A 12 9.65 -18.92 -10.91
C GLU A 12 8.34 -19.07 -11.69
N ALA A 13 8.01 -20.26 -12.21
CA ALA A 13 6.76 -20.51 -12.91
C ALA A 13 5.53 -20.32 -12.00
N GLU A 14 5.64 -20.68 -10.72
CA GLU A 14 4.57 -20.47 -9.74
C GLU A 14 4.38 -18.97 -9.45
N ILE A 15 5.47 -18.22 -9.26
CA ILE A 15 5.42 -16.76 -9.10
C ILE A 15 4.79 -16.11 -10.34
N MET A 16 5.21 -16.49 -11.54
CA MET A 16 4.68 -15.94 -12.79
C MET A 16 3.19 -16.22 -12.94
N ALA A 17 2.73 -17.42 -12.58
CA ALA A 17 1.30 -17.75 -12.60
C ALA A 17 0.50 -16.92 -11.59
N GLN A 18 1.02 -16.73 -10.38
CA GLN A 18 0.35 -15.92 -9.35
C GLN A 18 0.36 -14.42 -9.70
N GLN A 19 1.44 -13.92 -10.32
CA GLN A 19 1.53 -12.53 -10.80
C GLN A 19 0.60 -12.29 -12.00
N ALA A 20 0.51 -13.22 -12.94
CA ALA A 20 -0.40 -13.12 -14.09
C ALA A 20 -1.88 -13.13 -13.68
N ALA A 21 -2.20 -13.81 -12.58
CA ALA A 21 -3.55 -13.84 -12.00
C ALA A 21 -3.86 -12.61 -11.12
N ALA A 22 -2.85 -11.81 -10.75
CA ALA A 22 -3.03 -10.62 -9.93
C ALA A 22 -3.37 -9.41 -10.82
N GLU A 23 -4.42 -8.68 -10.48
CA GLU A 23 -4.71 -7.38 -11.11
C GLU A 23 -3.60 -6.39 -10.71
N ASN A 24 -2.91 -5.80 -11.70
CA ASN A 24 -1.86 -4.80 -11.45
C ASN A 24 -2.43 -3.68 -10.57
N LEU A 25 -1.83 -3.46 -9.40
CA LEU A 25 -2.20 -2.37 -8.49
C LEU A 25 -1.77 -1.03 -9.10
N THR A 26 -2.61 -0.47 -9.95
CA THR A 26 -2.47 0.93 -10.40
C THR A 26 -3.10 1.83 -9.36
N SER A 27 -2.34 2.80 -8.84
CA SER A 27 -2.86 3.88 -8.01
C SER A 27 -2.96 5.16 -8.84
N PHE A 28 -3.80 6.11 -8.43
CA PHE A 28 -3.91 7.40 -9.10
C PHE A 28 -3.20 8.49 -8.29
N ARG A 29 -2.19 9.11 -8.88
CA ARG A 29 -1.47 10.25 -8.31
C ARG A 29 -2.04 11.54 -8.90
N GLY A 30 -2.88 12.23 -8.14
CA GLY A 30 -3.54 13.47 -8.58
C GLY A 30 -2.65 14.73 -8.66
N TYR A 31 -1.38 14.69 -8.23
CA TYR A 31 -0.48 15.85 -8.27
C TYR A 31 1.01 15.47 -8.47
N PRO A 32 1.81 16.27 -9.19
CA PRO A 32 1.46 17.52 -9.90
C PRO A 32 0.45 17.31 -11.03
N PHE A 33 -0.28 18.36 -11.41
CA PHE A 33 -1.21 18.28 -12.53
C PHE A 33 -0.46 18.25 -13.87
N PRO A 34 -0.95 17.49 -14.87
CA PRO A 34 -2.12 16.60 -14.82
C PRO A 34 -1.85 15.34 -13.98
N GLY A 35 -2.87 14.85 -13.28
CA GLY A 35 -2.76 13.61 -12.49
C GLY A 35 -2.37 12.43 -13.37
N GLN A 36 -1.60 11.49 -12.82
CA GLN A 36 -1.05 10.34 -13.55
C GLN A 36 -1.39 9.03 -12.84
N LEU A 37 -1.64 7.98 -13.62
CA LEU A 37 -1.63 6.62 -13.10
C LEU A 37 -0.19 6.27 -12.72
N VAL A 38 -0.01 5.76 -11.50
CA VAL A 38 1.27 5.29 -11.01
C VAL A 38 1.16 3.82 -10.68
N GLU A 39 2.16 3.06 -11.09
CA GLU A 39 2.30 1.67 -10.68
C GLU A 39 2.71 1.65 -9.20
N VAL A 40 1.97 0.88 -8.39
CA VAL A 40 2.40 0.61 -7.02
C VAL A 40 3.50 -0.45 -7.10
N PRO A 41 4.74 -0.13 -6.68
CA PRO A 41 5.83 -1.08 -6.77
C PRO A 41 5.51 -2.32 -5.93
N TYR A 42 5.72 -3.49 -6.51
CA TYR A 42 5.56 -4.75 -5.81
C TYR A 42 6.61 -4.87 -4.69
N PRO A 43 6.26 -5.38 -3.49
CA PRO A 43 7.24 -5.51 -2.42
C PRO A 43 8.33 -6.51 -2.77
N MET A 44 9.57 -6.08 -2.56
CA MET A 44 10.78 -6.86 -2.79
C MET A 44 11.54 -7.04 -1.46
N GLU A 45 11.99 -8.26 -1.18
CA GLU A 45 12.81 -8.60 -0.01
C GLU A 45 14.04 -9.36 -0.47
N ASN A 46 15.24 -8.93 -0.05
CA ASN A 46 16.52 -9.51 -0.48
C ASN A 46 16.66 -9.66 -2.00
N GLN A 47 16.18 -8.66 -2.76
CA GLN A 47 16.16 -8.64 -4.23
C GLN A 47 15.22 -9.67 -4.89
N ALA A 48 14.36 -10.35 -4.13
CA ALA A 48 13.34 -11.25 -4.64
C ALA A 48 11.92 -10.70 -4.39
N PRO A 49 10.94 -10.96 -5.28
CA PRO A 49 9.56 -10.57 -5.06
C PRO A 49 8.96 -11.38 -3.91
N VAL A 50 8.20 -10.72 -3.03
CA VAL A 50 7.48 -11.40 -1.95
C VAL A 50 6.31 -12.19 -2.55
N PRO A 51 6.16 -13.50 -2.32
CA PRO A 51 5.06 -14.26 -2.91
C PRO A 51 3.68 -13.66 -2.56
N PRO A 52 2.71 -13.61 -3.51
CA PRO A 52 1.35 -13.14 -3.28
C PRO A 52 0.68 -13.67 -2.00
N ALA A 53 0.83 -14.96 -1.71
CA ALA A 53 0.31 -15.60 -0.50
C ALA A 53 0.91 -15.04 0.81
N SER A 54 2.12 -14.48 0.74
CA SER A 54 2.85 -13.91 1.87
C SER A 54 2.57 -12.42 2.06
N LEU A 55 1.93 -11.73 1.12
CA LEU A 55 1.73 -10.27 1.17
C LEU A 55 0.97 -9.81 2.42
N VAL A 56 -0.03 -10.56 2.87
CA VAL A 56 -0.79 -10.23 4.11
C VAL A 56 0.13 -10.29 5.32
N ALA A 57 0.92 -11.35 5.48
CA ALA A 57 1.88 -11.46 6.57
C ALA A 57 2.97 -10.39 6.46
N TYR A 58 3.51 -10.18 5.25
CA TYR A 58 4.50 -9.17 4.95
C TYR A 58 4.04 -7.77 5.37
N SER A 59 2.78 -7.41 5.08
CA SER A 59 2.18 -6.13 5.46
C SER A 59 2.14 -5.88 6.98
N ARG A 60 2.17 -6.94 7.79
CA ARG A 60 2.09 -6.88 9.26
C ARG A 60 3.47 -6.88 9.91
N THR A 61 4.46 -7.48 9.26
CA THR A 61 5.83 -7.61 9.79
C THR A 61 6.76 -6.49 9.31
N HIS A 62 6.42 -5.81 8.22
CA HIS A 62 7.24 -4.77 7.62
C HIS A 62 6.70 -3.37 7.87
N ARG A 63 7.61 -2.41 8.07
CA ARG A 63 7.26 -1.00 8.23
C ARG A 63 7.27 -0.31 6.87
N PHE A 64 6.12 0.21 6.46
CA PHE A 64 5.99 1.01 5.26
C PHE A 64 6.25 2.49 5.56
N SER A 65 6.97 3.15 4.66
CA SER A 65 7.15 4.59 4.75
C SER A 65 5.85 5.29 4.37
N LEU A 66 5.19 5.93 5.34
CA LEU A 66 4.04 6.79 5.06
C LEU A 66 4.46 7.93 4.12
N PRO A 67 3.59 8.33 3.18
CA PRO A 67 3.89 9.41 2.24
C PRO A 67 4.09 10.74 2.97
N LYS A 68 4.67 11.71 2.27
CA LYS A 68 4.73 13.10 2.74
C LYS A 68 3.50 13.86 2.24
N CYS A 69 2.96 14.74 3.07
CA CYS A 69 1.95 15.71 2.63
C CYS A 69 2.61 16.79 1.75
N PHE A 70 1.80 17.69 1.21
CA PHE A 70 2.24 18.78 0.35
C PHE A 70 3.15 19.82 1.04
N HIS A 71 3.20 19.79 2.37
CA HIS A 71 4.15 20.59 3.17
C HIS A 71 5.49 19.86 3.38
N GLY A 72 5.69 18.69 2.77
CA GLY A 72 6.90 17.87 2.94
C GLY A 72 6.99 17.10 4.26
N LYS A 73 5.97 17.21 5.13
CA LYS A 73 5.89 16.51 6.43
C LYS A 73 5.31 15.10 6.23
N LYS A 74 5.80 14.11 6.99
CA LYS A 74 5.24 12.75 6.95
C LYS A 74 3.76 12.80 7.40
N VAL A 75 2.86 12.16 6.67
CA VAL A 75 1.45 12.11 7.07
C VAL A 75 1.28 11.26 8.33
N ARG A 76 0.24 11.54 9.12
CA ARG A 76 -0.17 10.69 10.25
C ARG A 76 -1.25 9.71 9.82
N LEU A 77 -1.21 8.50 10.37
CA LEU A 77 -2.25 7.50 10.21
C LEU A 77 -3.31 7.72 11.29
N ILE A 78 -4.58 7.77 10.91
CA ILE A 78 -5.72 7.94 11.82
C ILE A 78 -6.67 6.78 11.61
N THR A 79 -6.90 6.01 12.66
CA THR A 79 -7.90 4.93 12.68
C THR A 79 -9.17 5.45 13.34
N ARG A 80 -10.32 5.28 12.70
CA ARG A 80 -11.65 5.62 13.21
C ARG A 80 -12.56 4.41 13.11
N CYS A 81 -13.38 4.15 14.11
CA CYS A 81 -14.47 3.18 13.95
C CYS A 81 -15.56 3.81 13.07
N ARG A 82 -16.12 3.03 12.14
CA ARG A 82 -17.37 3.45 11.48
C ARG A 82 -18.52 3.34 12.47
N VAL A 83 -19.46 4.28 12.40
CA VAL A 83 -20.57 4.37 13.37
C VAL A 83 -21.53 3.17 13.24
N ASP A 84 -21.59 2.57 12.05
CA ASP A 84 -22.55 1.50 11.73
C ASP A 84 -21.90 0.12 11.49
N THR A 85 -20.57 0.04 11.56
CA THR A 85 -19.83 -1.22 11.40
C THR A 85 -18.70 -1.30 12.41
N GLU A 86 -18.39 -2.49 12.94
CA GLU A 86 -17.18 -2.73 13.75
C GLU A 86 -15.88 -2.60 12.91
N GLU A 87 -15.98 -2.09 11.69
CA GLU A 87 -14.86 -1.90 10.78
C GLU A 87 -14.06 -0.65 11.16
N LEU A 88 -12.73 -0.84 11.19
CA LEU A 88 -11.78 0.23 11.38
C LEU A 88 -11.49 0.91 10.03
N LEU A 89 -11.87 2.17 9.91
CA LEU A 89 -11.48 3.04 8.81
C LEU A 89 -10.11 3.66 9.09
N VAL A 90 -9.12 3.32 8.27
CA VAL A 90 -7.78 3.90 8.34
C VAL A 90 -7.66 5.02 7.31
N THR A 91 -7.28 6.22 7.76
CA THR A 91 -7.12 7.43 6.92
C THR A 91 -5.74 8.05 7.11
N LEU A 92 -5.24 8.77 6.10
CA LEU A 92 -3.99 9.53 6.17
C LEU A 92 -4.30 11.02 6.34
N GLN A 93 -3.63 11.69 7.28
CA GLN A 93 -3.86 13.10 7.58
C GLN A 93 -2.56 13.92 7.59
N CYS A 94 -2.66 15.19 7.21
CA CYS A 94 -1.57 16.16 7.29
C CYS A 94 -1.13 16.36 8.75
N ASP A 95 0.17 16.20 9.04
CA ASP A 95 0.76 16.42 10.39
C ASP A 95 1.39 17.83 10.50
N VAL A 96 0.66 18.83 10.04
CA VAL A 96 1.00 20.25 10.23
C VAL A 96 0.50 20.68 11.61
N ARG A 97 1.37 21.32 12.41
CA ARG A 97 1.10 21.71 13.80
C ARG A 97 1.47 23.15 14.14
N GLY A 98 1.98 23.93 13.17
CA GLY A 98 2.40 25.31 13.41
C GLY A 98 1.21 26.27 13.57
N SER A 99 1.29 27.20 14.52
CA SER A 99 0.34 28.30 14.62
C SER A 99 0.41 29.16 13.35
N GLY A 100 -0.63 29.12 12.52
CA GLY A 100 -0.71 29.85 11.25
C GLY A 100 -0.56 28.98 9.99
N GLU A 101 -0.21 27.70 10.11
CA GLU A 101 -0.17 26.78 8.97
C GLU A 101 -1.58 26.22 8.66
N ARG A 102 -2.00 26.26 7.38
CA ARG A 102 -3.28 25.67 6.94
C ARG A 102 -3.09 24.18 6.64
N LEU A 103 -4.08 23.34 6.99
CA LEU A 103 -4.06 21.92 6.64
C LEU A 103 -4.07 21.72 5.11
N CYS A 104 -3.40 20.68 4.63
CA CYS A 104 -3.50 20.30 3.22
C CYS A 104 -4.96 19.98 2.88
N PRO A 105 -5.54 20.49 1.77
CA PRO A 105 -6.86 20.08 1.32
C PRO A 105 -6.88 18.59 0.92
N PHE A 106 -5.73 18.04 0.54
CA PHE A 106 -5.58 16.65 0.06
C PHE A 106 -5.40 15.60 1.17
N PHE A 107 -5.01 16.03 2.38
CA PHE A 107 -4.86 15.16 3.56
C PHE A 107 -5.63 15.77 4.74
N GLY A 108 -6.76 16.41 4.44
CA GLY A 108 -7.65 17.04 5.41
C GLY A 108 -8.59 16.02 6.04
N ASN A 109 -9.21 16.40 7.17
CA ASN A 109 -10.28 15.62 7.78
C ASN A 109 -11.38 15.39 6.74
N ALA A 110 -11.58 14.15 6.27
CA ALA A 110 -12.93 13.72 5.94
C ALA A 110 -13.76 14.01 7.20
N ALA A 111 -14.71 14.94 7.09
CA ALA A 111 -15.53 15.33 8.20
C ALA A 111 -16.21 14.09 8.80
N PRO A 112 -16.38 14.01 10.13
CA PRO A 112 -17.42 13.15 10.66
C PRO A 112 -18.75 13.73 10.17
N SER A 113 -19.46 12.99 9.32
CA SER A 113 -20.91 13.17 9.27
C SER A 113 -21.48 12.32 10.41
N CYS A 114 -21.74 13.02 11.52
CA CYS A 114 -22.60 12.68 12.65
C CYS A 114 -22.21 11.43 13.47
#